data_AF-A0A3B8JAC1-F1
#
_entry.id   AF-A0A3B8JAC1-F1
#
_cell.length_a   1.000
_cell.length_b   1.000
_cell.length_c   1.000
_cell.angle_alpha   90.00
_cell.angle_beta   90.00
_cell.angle_gamma   90.00
#
_symmetry.space_group_name_H-M   'P 1'
#
loop_
_entity.id
_entity.type
_entity.pdbx_description
1 polymer ?
#
loop_
_entity_poly.entity_id
_entity_poly.type
_entity_poly.pdbx_seq_one_letter_code
_entity_poly.pdbx_strand_id
1 'polypeptide(L)'
;MFGNAEKKIEKMIRKGKWEALTKKYLVADAQKRLILAEQCAKSNDPGVNTILNKLLRDPDERVQLAAVKSLGITGTDHEVAQLQWLLSNTSEDKKELISALHDSISKVRGKR
;
A
#
# COMPACT_ATOMS: atom_id res chain seq x y z
N MET A 1 16.77 -8.32 -10.98
CA MET A 1 17.78 -7.40 -10.40
C MET A 1 17.15 -6.02 -10.19
N PHE A 2 16.50 -5.75 -9.03
CA PHE A 2 15.81 -4.47 -8.77
C PHE A 2 16.27 -3.75 -7.48
N GLY A 3 17.29 -4.26 -6.81
CA GLY A 3 17.72 -3.79 -5.49
C GLY A 3 18.14 -2.31 -5.39
N ASN A 4 18.36 -1.60 -6.50
CA ASN A 4 18.67 -0.17 -6.46
C ASN A 4 17.42 0.70 -6.23
N ALA A 5 16.27 0.32 -6.79
CA ALA A 5 15.02 1.06 -6.59
C ALA A 5 14.48 0.85 -5.17
N GLU A 6 14.47 -0.41 -4.72
CA GLU A 6 14.09 -0.79 -3.35
C GLU A 6 14.87 -0.02 -2.30
N LYS A 7 16.22 -0.08 -2.34
CA LYS A 7 17.08 0.63 -1.38
C LYS A 7 16.87 2.15 -1.40
N LYS A 8 16.60 2.72 -2.59
CA LYS A 8 16.32 4.17 -2.70
C LYS A 8 14.97 4.52 -2.08
N ILE A 9 13.93 3.73 -2.34
CA ILE A 9 12.60 3.92 -1.75
C ILE A 9 12.68 3.78 -0.24
N GLU A 10 13.27 2.69 0.28
CA GLU A 10 13.46 2.45 1.71
C GLU A 10 14.19 3.63 2.37
N LYS A 11 15.29 4.11 1.77
CA LYS A 11 16.03 5.28 2.27
C LYS A 11 15.21 6.56 2.25
N MET A 12 14.31 6.74 1.29
CA MET A 12 13.42 7.90 1.24
C MET A 12 12.30 7.82 2.27
N ILE A 13 11.72 6.63 2.47
CA ILE A 13 10.71 6.34 3.50
C ILE A 13 11.30 6.63 4.89
N ARG A 14 12.48 6.08 5.21
CA ARG A 14 13.18 6.33 6.48
C ARG A 14 13.52 7.81 6.72
N LYS A 15 13.66 8.59 5.64
CA LYS A 15 13.94 10.03 5.71
C LYS A 15 12.67 10.89 5.67
N GLY A 16 11.47 10.29 5.67
CA GLY A 16 10.20 11.00 5.58
C GLY A 16 10.01 11.79 4.28
N LYS A 17 10.69 11.41 3.19
CA LYS A 17 10.64 12.15 1.90
C LYS A 17 9.40 11.79 1.08
N TRP A 18 8.22 11.97 1.67
CA TRP A 18 6.93 11.57 1.10
C TRP A 18 6.60 12.30 -0.21
N GLU A 19 6.90 13.60 -0.30
CA GLU A 19 6.67 14.37 -1.52
C GLU A 19 7.50 13.87 -2.69
N ALA A 20 8.79 13.58 -2.46
CA ALA A 20 9.67 13.05 -3.48
C ALA A 20 9.26 11.64 -3.90
N LEU A 21 8.83 10.81 -2.95
CA LEU A 21 8.29 9.48 -3.24
C LEU A 21 7.04 9.58 -4.11
N THR A 22 6.10 10.44 -3.72
CA THR A 22 4.86 10.71 -4.44
C THR A 22 5.15 11.20 -5.87
N LYS A 23 5.94 12.26 -6.01
CA LYS A 23 6.23 12.89 -7.31
C LYS A 23 7.02 11.99 -8.26
N LYS A 24 7.87 11.11 -7.72
CA LYS A 24 8.79 10.30 -8.54
C LYS A 24 8.29 8.89 -8.82
N TYR A 25 7.59 8.26 -7.88
CA TYR A 25 7.23 6.85 -7.98
C TYR A 25 5.75 6.62 -8.29
N LEU A 26 4.82 7.51 -7.92
CA LEU A 26 3.40 7.34 -8.32
C LEU A 26 3.18 7.53 -9.82
N VAL A 27 4.02 8.32 -10.48
CA VAL A 27 3.97 8.51 -11.94
C VAL A 27 4.90 7.54 -12.69
N ALA A 28 5.60 6.66 -11.97
CA ALA A 28 6.52 5.71 -12.57
C ALA A 28 5.79 4.42 -13.00
N ASP A 29 6.55 3.48 -13.56
CA ASP A 29 6.06 2.18 -14.01
C ASP A 29 5.37 1.39 -12.88
N ALA A 30 4.40 0.55 -13.25
CA ALA A 30 3.66 -0.28 -12.29
C ALA A 30 4.58 -1.12 -11.39
N GLN A 31 5.70 -1.63 -11.91
CA GLN A 31 6.70 -2.35 -11.11
C GLN A 31 7.29 -1.48 -9.99
N LYS A 32 7.58 -0.20 -10.26
CA LYS A 32 8.12 0.72 -9.26
C LYS A 32 7.07 1.08 -8.21
N ARG A 33 5.80 1.17 -8.60
CA ARG A 33 4.67 1.39 -7.68
C ARG A 33 4.42 0.16 -6.79
N LEU A 34 4.54 -1.04 -7.36
CA LEU A 34 4.51 -2.29 -6.61
C LEU A 34 5.61 -2.33 -5.54
N ILE A 35 6.87 -2.09 -5.95
CA ILE A 35 8.00 -2.04 -5.02
C ILE A 35 7.76 -0.97 -3.95
N LEU A 36 7.19 0.19 -4.30
CA LEU A 36 6.86 1.23 -3.33
C LEU A 36 5.90 0.72 -2.25
N ALA A 37 4.80 0.05 -2.64
CA ALA A 37 3.87 -0.55 -1.70
C ALA A 37 4.56 -1.56 -0.78
N GLU A 38 5.34 -2.50 -1.35
CA GLU A 38 6.04 -3.52 -0.57
C GLU A 38 7.06 -2.94 0.42
N GLN A 39 7.76 -1.86 0.05
CA GLN A 39 8.68 -1.18 0.97
C GLN A 39 7.93 -0.41 2.07
N CYS A 40 6.75 0.14 1.76
CA CYS A 40 5.89 0.75 2.77
C CYS A 40 5.49 -0.25 3.86
N ALA A 41 5.19 -1.51 3.49
CA ALA A 41 4.86 -2.57 4.45
C ALA A 41 5.96 -2.86 5.49
N LYS A 42 7.23 -2.62 5.12
CA LYS A 42 8.41 -2.84 5.98
C LYS A 42 8.72 -1.63 6.86
N SER A 43 8.00 -0.52 6.68
CA SER A 43 8.17 0.69 7.44
C SER A 43 7.24 0.72 8.65
N ASN A 44 7.73 1.19 9.79
CA ASN A 44 6.91 1.46 10.97
C ASN A 44 6.40 2.91 11.01
N ASP A 45 6.64 3.69 9.95
CA ASP A 45 6.25 5.09 9.89
C ASP A 45 4.81 5.24 9.37
N PRO A 46 3.86 5.81 10.16
CA PRO A 46 2.48 6.02 9.74
C PRO A 46 2.34 6.87 8.47
N GLY A 47 3.34 7.69 8.14
CA GLY A 47 3.38 8.48 6.90
C GLY A 47 3.28 7.64 5.63
N VAL A 48 3.62 6.35 5.68
CA VAL A 48 3.44 5.43 4.54
C VAL A 48 1.97 5.22 4.18
N ASN A 49 1.05 5.33 5.13
CA ASN A 49 -0.38 5.10 4.91
C ASN A 49 -0.95 6.10 3.90
N THR A 50 -0.44 7.33 3.87
CA THR A 50 -0.82 8.35 2.88
C THR A 50 -0.46 7.93 1.46
N ILE A 51 0.70 7.27 1.28
CA ILE A 51 1.12 6.74 -0.02
C ILE A 51 0.29 5.52 -0.39
N LEU A 52 0.12 4.59 0.55
CA LEU A 52 -0.66 3.36 0.34
C LEU A 52 -2.11 3.69 -0.04
N ASN A 53 -2.73 4.68 0.59
CA ASN A 53 -4.06 5.17 0.23
C ASN A 53 -4.16 5.67 -1.22
N LYS A 54 -3.09 6.25 -1.78
CA LYS A 54 -3.05 6.60 -3.21
C LYS A 54 -2.93 5.37 -4.09
N LEU A 55 -2.13 4.38 -3.68
CA LEU A 55 -1.93 3.12 -4.41
C LEU A 55 -3.16 2.20 -4.37
N LEU A 56 -4.09 2.37 -3.41
CA LEU A 56 -5.39 1.70 -3.43
C LEU A 56 -6.24 2.05 -4.66
N ARG A 57 -5.97 3.19 -5.30
CA ARG A 57 -6.68 3.64 -6.52
C ARG A 57 -5.85 3.44 -7.78
N ASP A 58 -4.79 2.65 -7.71
CA ASP A 58 -3.93 2.36 -8.87
C ASP A 58 -4.71 1.53 -9.90
N PRO A 59 -4.52 1.79 -11.21
CA PRO A 59 -5.11 0.97 -12.25
C PRO A 59 -4.53 -0.45 -12.32
N ASP A 60 -3.31 -0.69 -11.82
CA ASP A 60 -2.71 -2.03 -11.79
C ASP A 60 -3.17 -2.79 -10.54
N GLU A 61 -3.87 -3.91 -10.76
CA GLU A 61 -4.39 -4.77 -9.69
C GLU A 61 -3.30 -5.32 -8.77
N ARG A 62 -2.09 -5.59 -9.29
CA ARG A 62 -0.97 -6.07 -8.47
C ARG A 62 -0.52 -4.99 -7.48
N VAL A 63 -0.53 -3.73 -7.93
CA VAL A 63 -0.20 -2.57 -7.08
C VAL A 63 -1.27 -2.37 -6.02
N GLN A 64 -2.56 -2.45 -6.39
CA GLN A 64 -3.68 -2.43 -5.44
C GLN A 64 -3.53 -3.53 -4.38
N LEU A 65 -3.29 -4.77 -4.79
CA LEU A 65 -3.14 -5.91 -3.89
C LEU A 65 -1.97 -5.72 -2.91
N ALA A 66 -0.83 -5.26 -3.42
CA ALA A 66 0.33 -4.96 -2.58
C ALA A 66 0.02 -3.83 -1.57
N ALA A 67 -0.69 -2.79 -2.00
CA ALA A 67 -1.08 -1.69 -1.13
C ALA A 67 -2.03 -2.13 -0.01
N VAL A 68 -3.04 -2.96 -0.33
CA VAL A 68 -3.95 -3.56 0.65
C VAL A 68 -3.19 -4.36 1.69
N LYS A 69 -2.34 -5.31 1.25
CA LYS A 69 -1.52 -6.12 2.16
C LYS A 69 -0.62 -5.28 3.07
N SER A 70 -0.06 -4.21 2.51
CA SER A 70 0.80 -3.27 3.25
C SER A 70 0.02 -2.50 4.31
N LEU A 71 -1.21 -2.07 4.00
CA LEU A 71 -2.12 -1.45 4.96
C LEU A 71 -2.57 -2.41 6.05
N GLY A 72 -2.67 -3.72 5.78
CA GLY A 72 -2.86 -4.73 6.83
C GLY A 72 -1.76 -4.71 7.90
N ILE A 73 -0.54 -4.32 7.53
CA ILE A 73 0.63 -4.30 8.42
C ILE A 73 0.86 -2.93 9.05
N THR A 74 0.64 -1.84 8.30
CA THR A 74 0.99 -0.46 8.70
C THR A 74 -0.22 0.41 9.01
N GLY A 75 -1.40 -0.01 8.57
CA GLY A 75 -2.66 0.70 8.75
C GLY A 75 -3.10 0.75 10.20
N THR A 76 -3.90 1.76 10.48
CA THR A 76 -4.57 2.04 11.75
C THR A 76 -6.08 1.96 11.55
N ASP A 77 -6.86 2.16 12.63
CA ASP A 77 -8.33 2.19 12.56
C ASP A 77 -8.85 3.16 11.47
N HIS A 78 -8.11 4.22 11.14
CA HIS A 78 -8.47 5.14 10.05
C HIS A 78 -8.52 4.46 8.67
N GLU A 79 -7.56 3.58 8.38
CA GLU A 79 -7.44 2.90 7.09
C GLU A 79 -8.47 1.76 6.93
N VAL A 80 -9.04 1.25 8.02
CA VAL A 80 -10.11 0.24 7.96
C VAL A 80 -11.30 0.74 7.15
N ALA A 81 -11.71 1.99 7.33
CA ALA A 81 -12.81 2.59 6.58
C ALA A 81 -12.50 2.65 5.06
N GLN A 82 -11.25 2.94 4.70
CA GLN A 82 -10.81 2.96 3.29
C GLN A 82 -10.80 1.56 2.69
N LEU A 83 -10.32 0.56 3.42
CA LEU A 83 -10.32 -0.84 2.98
C LEU A 83 -11.76 -1.37 2.81
N GLN A 84 -12.67 -1.03 3.73
CA GLN A 84 -14.09 -1.39 3.62
C GLN A 84 -14.75 -0.72 2.42
N TRP A 85 -14.49 0.57 2.20
CA TRP A 85 -14.98 1.27 1.02
C TRP A 85 -14.47 0.63 -0.27
N LEU A 86 -13.19 0.25 -0.33
CA LEU A 86 -12.63 -0.42 -1.50
C LEU A 86 -13.27 -1.79 -1.71
N LEU A 87 -13.52 -2.54 -0.64
CA LEU A 87 -14.21 -3.83 -0.69
C LEU A 87 -15.62 -3.70 -1.32
N SER A 88 -16.38 -2.69 -0.91
CA SER A 88 -17.73 -2.43 -1.46
C SER A 88 -17.72 -1.93 -2.91
N ASN A 89 -16.62 -1.34 -3.38
CA ASN A 89 -16.48 -0.85 -4.75
C ASN A 89 -15.71 -1.82 -5.67
N THR A 90 -15.25 -2.95 -5.14
CA THR A 90 -14.51 -3.97 -5.89
C THR A 90 -15.49 -5.02 -6.42
N SER A 91 -15.38 -5.34 -7.71
CA SER A 91 -16.16 -6.42 -8.33
C SER A 91 -15.86 -7.77 -7.68
N GLU A 92 -16.89 -8.61 -7.51
CA GLU A 92 -16.77 -9.95 -6.92
C GLU A 92 -15.81 -10.89 -7.66
N ASP A 93 -15.51 -10.58 -8.93
CA ASP A 93 -14.55 -11.29 -9.76
C ASP A 93 -13.12 -11.23 -9.19
N LYS A 94 -12.77 -10.16 -8.46
CA LYS A 94 -11.43 -9.96 -7.88
C LYS A 94 -11.28 -10.66 -6.53
N LYS A 95 -11.45 -11.98 -6.54
CA LYS A 95 -11.41 -12.83 -5.32
C LYS A 95 -10.13 -12.66 -4.49
N GLU A 96 -8.98 -12.53 -5.15
CA GLU A 96 -7.70 -12.31 -4.46
C GLU A 96 -7.66 -10.97 -3.72
N LEU A 97 -8.13 -9.89 -4.36
CA LEU A 97 -8.17 -8.56 -3.76
C LEU A 97 -9.15 -8.53 -2.59
N ILE A 98 -10.34 -9.12 -2.75
CA ILE A 98 -11.35 -9.25 -1.71
C ILE A 98 -10.80 -10.03 -0.50
N SER A 99 -10.14 -11.15 -0.73
CA SER A 99 -9.51 -11.95 0.33
C SER A 99 -8.44 -11.14 1.08
N ALA A 100 -7.58 -10.42 0.35
CA ALA A 100 -6.56 -9.57 0.95
C ALA A 100 -7.16 -8.40 1.74
N LEU A 101 -8.29 -7.84 1.28
CA LEU A 101 -9.01 -6.77 1.98
C LEU A 101 -9.56 -7.26 3.32
N HIS A 102 -10.22 -8.42 3.34
CA HIS A 102 -10.71 -9.03 4.57
C HIS A 102 -9.58 -9.33 5.56
N ASP A 103 -8.48 -9.94 5.09
CA ASP A 103 -7.31 -10.24 5.92
C ASP A 103 -6.68 -8.96 6.48
N SER A 104 -6.53 -7.93 5.65
CA SER A 104 -5.94 -6.65 6.06
C SER A 104 -6.81 -5.93 7.09
N ILE A 105 -8.14 -5.90 6.88
CA ILE A 105 -9.09 -5.33 7.86
C ILE A 105 -9.01 -6.08 9.18
N SER A 106 -8.97 -7.42 9.15
CA SER A 106 -8.85 -8.25 10.34
C SER A 106 -7.56 -7.95 11.11
N LYS A 107 -6.42 -7.87 10.41
CA LYS A 107 -5.12 -7.54 11.00
C LYS A 107 -5.08 -6.16 11.63
N VAL A 108 -5.63 -5.15 10.97
CA VAL A 108 -5.67 -3.78 11.52
C VAL A 108 -6.55 -3.72 12.77
N ARG A 109 -7.74 -4.34 12.73
CA ARG A 109 -8.68 -4.35 13.88
C ARG A 109 -8.21 -5.23 15.05
N GLY A 110 -7.47 -6.30 14.75
CA GLY A 110 -6.96 -7.27 15.72
C GLY A 110 -5.70 -6.81 16.47
N LYS A 111 -5.13 -5.66 16.13
CA LYS A 111 -4.01 -5.03 16.88
C LYS A 111 -4.45 -4.32 18.18
N ARG A 112 -5.70 -4.54 18.63
CA ARG A 112 -6.25 -3.99 19.87
C ARG A 112 -5.82 -4.78 21.09
#